data_AF-A0A945IUS6-F1
#
_entry.id   AF-A0A945IUS6-F1
#
_cell.length_a   1.000
_cell.length_b   1.000
_cell.length_c   1.000
_cell.angle_alpha   90.00
_cell.angle_beta   90.00
_cell.angle_gamma   90.00
#
_symmetry.space_group_name_H-M   'P 1'
#
loop_
_entity.id
_entity.type
_entity.pdbx_description
1 polymer ?
#
loop_
_entity_poly.entity_id
_entity_poly.type
_entity_poly.pdbx_seq_one_letter_code
_entity_poly.pdbx_strand_id
1 'polypeptide(L)'
;MKRQRTAATFAVIAIGIAACSSGADNIAAPNSEAATTAEPPDTEPPDTEPLNTGPAVTAPAATTTTVDPVEAATIAQVNDYIAQAAAFDQAGADVQFPTGLTFQAGGAPGYSRYVFREHSEGVVPTLVEGPLVGTVRCQDEALPCSFRELRELDESGEPIPPGLAMSADELAELVAQLTALNEFAEAHRDVNSACAAGFVSDRIQTANMGSHFYNISWIADGFDPARPEILLYAKADGTIADGALDQCEGGEWTGDPMSLVGTAFIIPPQVIGNDHPETFAGPLDNWHIHYNLCRGNAQGRDTFLPRTECEAQGGNFSAALGWMLHAWVADDFDNQLGVFGMWNASIAPVADAAAIRDSREVQGSDFPEGAQQSLIADFLYSGELSVRPGQPLFFNNVDAVPHTVTAGTPDSPAFSDFDSGLLTPGSNYEISFDEPGSYSLFCTLHPDMVAQVTVSD
;
A
#
# COMPACT_ATOMS: atom_id res chain seq x y z
N MET A 1 -67.84 -12.09 19.05
CA MET A 1 -68.32 -11.99 20.45
C MET A 1 -67.37 -12.74 21.37
N LYS A 2 -67.29 -12.41 22.67
CA LYS A 2 -66.37 -13.06 23.63
C LYS A 2 -66.79 -14.48 24.00
N ARG A 3 -65.83 -15.37 24.24
CA ARG A 3 -65.71 -16.13 25.50
C ARG A 3 -64.28 -16.65 25.72
N GLN A 4 -63.83 -16.62 26.97
CA GLN A 4 -62.51 -17.05 27.44
C GLN A 4 -62.64 -18.31 28.33
N ARG A 5 -61.48 -18.74 28.86
CA ARG A 5 -61.22 -19.68 29.99
C ARG A 5 -60.82 -21.09 29.50
N THR A 6 -59.90 -21.80 30.18
CA THR A 6 -59.36 -21.59 31.54
C THR A 6 -57.86 -21.86 31.61
N ALA A 7 -57.15 -21.29 32.59
CA ALA A 7 -55.75 -21.58 32.90
C ALA A 7 -55.62 -22.55 34.08
N ALA A 8 -54.46 -23.20 34.22
CA ALA A 8 -54.02 -23.90 35.43
C ALA A 8 -52.48 -23.82 35.55
N THR A 9 -51.95 -23.75 36.78
CA THR A 9 -50.53 -23.48 37.05
C THR A 9 -50.04 -24.28 38.25
N PHE A 10 -48.95 -25.02 38.09
CA PHE A 10 -48.01 -25.44 39.14
C PHE A 10 -46.64 -25.70 38.45
N ALA A 11 -45.43 -25.35 38.90
CA ALA A 11 -44.85 -24.58 40.00
C ALA A 11 -43.74 -25.38 40.74
N VAL A 12 -42.50 -25.03 40.43
CA VAL A 12 -41.27 -25.06 41.28
C VAL A 12 -40.97 -26.29 42.16
N ILE A 13 -39.81 -26.90 41.91
CA ILE A 13 -38.88 -27.34 42.97
C ILE A 13 -37.48 -26.80 42.62
N ALA A 14 -36.72 -26.36 43.62
CA ALA A 14 -35.32 -25.96 43.49
C ALA A 14 -34.51 -26.43 44.71
N ILE A 15 -33.28 -26.92 44.48
CA ILE A 15 -32.18 -27.31 45.40
C ILE A 15 -30.96 -27.51 44.47
N GLY A 16 -29.70 -27.24 44.84
CA GLY A 16 -29.15 -26.67 46.07
C GLY A 16 -27.62 -26.74 46.04
N ILE A 17 -26.97 -25.65 46.46
CA ILE A 17 -25.52 -25.34 46.34
C ILE A 17 -24.58 -26.43 46.93
N ALA A 18 -23.44 -26.65 46.26
CA ALA A 18 -22.18 -27.08 46.87
C ALA A 18 -20.99 -26.34 46.21
N ALA A 19 -19.84 -26.22 46.89
CA ALA A 19 -18.70 -25.41 46.46
C ALA A 19 -17.33 -26.06 46.82
N CYS A 20 -16.23 -25.39 46.42
CA CYS A 20 -14.82 -25.83 46.49
C CYS A 20 -14.43 -26.88 45.42
N SER A 21 -13.21 -26.95 44.90
CA SER A 21 -11.98 -26.18 45.22
C SER A 21 -11.09 -25.95 43.98
N SER A 22 -10.18 -24.97 44.12
CA SER A 22 -8.88 -24.79 43.44
C SER A 22 -8.39 -25.85 42.43
N GLY A 23 -8.08 -25.39 41.21
CA GLY A 23 -7.18 -26.04 40.25
C GLY A 23 -6.68 -25.00 39.25
N ALA A 24 -5.36 -24.84 39.11
CA ALA A 24 -4.75 -23.87 38.20
C ALA A 24 -3.50 -24.50 37.58
N ASP A 25 -3.59 -24.88 36.30
CA ASP A 25 -2.51 -25.51 35.56
C ASP A 25 -2.03 -24.57 34.45
N ASN A 26 -0.82 -24.02 34.63
CA ASN A 26 -0.09 -23.34 33.57
C ASN A 26 0.60 -24.38 32.70
N ILE A 27 0.46 -24.28 31.37
CA ILE A 27 1.34 -25.01 30.44
C ILE A 27 2.58 -24.15 30.20
N ALA A 28 3.76 -24.74 30.39
CA ALA A 28 5.04 -24.03 30.45
C ALA A 28 5.77 -24.01 29.10
N ALA A 29 6.55 -22.94 28.88
CA ALA A 29 7.58 -22.90 27.84
C ALA A 29 8.81 -23.74 28.27
N PRO A 30 9.57 -24.32 27.32
CA PRO A 30 10.78 -25.08 27.63
C PRO A 30 11.96 -24.16 27.98
N ASN A 31 12.60 -24.38 29.13
CA ASN A 31 13.89 -23.76 29.46
C ASN A 31 15.04 -24.47 28.71
N SER A 32 16.04 -23.69 28.29
CA SER A 32 17.37 -24.22 27.94
C SER A 32 18.28 -24.23 29.17
N GLU A 33 19.06 -25.30 29.35
CA GLU A 33 19.97 -25.47 30.50
C GLU A 33 21.28 -24.67 30.35
N ALA A 34 21.98 -24.44 31.48
CA ALA A 34 23.29 -23.79 31.50
C ALA A 34 24.24 -24.28 32.62
N ALA A 35 25.51 -24.45 32.25
CA ALA A 35 26.75 -24.39 33.05
C ALA A 35 27.08 -25.47 34.12
N THR A 36 28.34 -25.93 34.10
CA THR A 36 29.12 -26.52 35.23
C THR A 36 30.63 -26.24 35.07
N THR A 37 31.43 -26.31 36.16
CA THR A 37 32.85 -25.89 36.27
C THR A 37 33.61 -26.73 37.34
N ALA A 38 34.94 -26.75 37.47
CA ALA A 38 36.04 -26.08 36.75
C ALA A 38 37.05 -27.12 36.14
N GLU A 39 38.38 -27.21 36.34
CA GLU A 39 39.39 -26.52 37.20
C GLU A 39 40.83 -26.74 36.60
N PRO A 40 41.84 -25.86 36.81
CA PRO A 40 43.19 -25.92 36.17
C PRO A 40 44.27 -26.45 37.17
N PRO A 41 45.62 -26.24 37.02
CA PRO A 41 46.49 -25.71 35.93
C PRO A 41 47.74 -26.59 35.61
N ASP A 42 48.74 -26.12 34.81
CA ASP A 42 50.16 -25.98 35.23
C ASP A 42 51.21 -25.57 34.15
N THR A 43 52.05 -24.57 34.49
CA THR A 43 53.49 -24.32 34.08
C THR A 43 53.92 -23.91 32.65
N GLU A 44 55.22 -23.59 32.49
CA GLU A 44 55.86 -22.59 31.58
C GLU A 44 56.96 -23.15 30.61
N PRO A 45 57.60 -22.35 29.71
CA PRO A 45 58.38 -22.80 28.53
C PRO A 45 59.91 -22.97 28.74
N PRO A 46 60.73 -23.11 27.66
CA PRO A 46 61.45 -21.93 27.12
C PRO A 46 61.81 -21.94 25.60
N ASP A 47 62.46 -20.86 25.13
CA ASP A 47 62.85 -20.54 23.73
C ASP A 47 64.07 -21.29 23.14
N THR A 48 64.27 -21.20 21.80
CA THR A 48 65.62 -21.03 21.17
C THR A 48 65.57 -20.59 19.68
N GLU A 49 66.55 -19.77 19.24
CA GLU A 49 66.73 -19.22 17.87
C GLU A 49 67.87 -19.95 17.06
N PRO A 50 68.46 -19.43 15.94
CA PRO A 50 67.93 -18.98 14.62
C PRO A 50 68.68 -19.60 13.38
N LEU A 51 68.52 -18.99 12.18
CA LEU A 51 69.30 -19.11 10.90
C LEU A 51 68.87 -20.24 9.93
N ASN A 52 68.93 -20.12 8.59
CA ASN A 52 69.72 -19.23 7.72
C ASN A 52 69.08 -18.93 6.32
N THR A 53 69.65 -17.92 5.63
CA THR A 53 69.43 -17.32 4.28
C THR A 53 68.71 -18.06 3.12
N GLY A 54 67.94 -17.28 2.35
CA GLY A 54 67.54 -17.50 0.94
C GLY A 54 67.56 -16.16 0.14
N PRO A 55 67.65 -16.17 -1.22
CA PRO A 55 67.99 -14.97 -2.01
C PRO A 55 66.81 -14.02 -2.31
N ALA A 56 67.15 -12.79 -2.73
CA ALA A 56 66.22 -11.68 -2.92
C ALA A 56 65.16 -11.90 -4.01
N VAL A 57 63.92 -11.53 -3.71
CA VAL A 57 62.82 -11.37 -4.67
C VAL A 57 62.63 -9.88 -4.97
N THR A 58 62.42 -9.55 -6.24
CA THR A 58 62.13 -8.18 -6.67
C THR A 58 60.79 -7.72 -6.08
N ALA A 59 60.79 -6.60 -5.34
CA ALA A 59 59.54 -6.01 -4.87
C ALA A 59 58.70 -5.56 -6.08
N PRO A 60 57.39 -5.88 -6.13
CA PRO A 60 56.51 -5.32 -7.14
C PRO A 60 56.40 -3.80 -6.92
N ALA A 61 56.33 -3.03 -8.00
CA ALA A 61 56.06 -1.61 -7.90
C ALA A 61 54.65 -1.42 -7.35
N ALA A 62 54.54 -0.86 -6.14
CA ALA A 62 53.24 -0.51 -5.57
C ALA A 62 52.64 0.63 -6.39
N THR A 63 51.65 0.31 -7.22
CA THR A 63 50.72 1.31 -7.77
C THR A 63 49.86 1.82 -6.62
N THR A 64 50.35 2.85 -5.93
CA THR A 64 49.57 3.60 -4.94
C THR A 64 48.54 4.45 -5.68
N THR A 65 47.42 3.83 -6.05
CA THR A 65 46.21 4.53 -6.49
C THR A 65 45.82 5.48 -5.36
N THR A 66 46.19 6.74 -5.51
CA THR A 66 45.96 7.77 -4.49
C THR A 66 44.59 8.34 -4.79
N VAL A 67 43.57 7.64 -4.29
CA VAL A 67 42.15 8.06 -4.30
C VAL A 67 42.08 9.51 -3.81
N ASP A 68 41.33 10.36 -4.50
CA ASP A 68 41.21 11.76 -4.09
C ASP A 68 40.56 11.84 -2.69
N PRO A 69 41.00 12.73 -1.77
CA PRO A 69 40.33 12.88 -0.47
C PRO A 69 38.82 13.16 -0.57
N VAL A 70 38.34 13.81 -1.63
CA VAL A 70 36.90 14.03 -1.91
C VAL A 70 36.22 12.75 -2.40
N GLU A 71 36.88 11.98 -3.26
CA GLU A 71 36.44 10.66 -3.72
C GLU A 71 36.37 9.66 -2.55
N ALA A 72 37.35 9.69 -1.65
CA ALA A 72 37.39 8.85 -0.45
C ALA A 72 36.31 9.23 0.58
N ALA A 73 36.03 10.53 0.74
CA ALA A 73 34.92 11.00 1.58
C ALA A 73 33.56 10.59 0.98
N THR A 74 33.42 10.73 -0.34
CA THR A 74 32.25 10.27 -1.11
C THR A 74 32.02 8.77 -0.91
N ILE A 75 33.06 7.94 -1.10
CA ILE A 75 32.99 6.49 -0.90
C ILE A 75 32.59 6.16 0.55
N ALA A 76 33.07 6.90 1.56
CA ALA A 76 32.63 6.69 2.93
C ALA A 76 31.14 7.01 3.12
N GLN A 77 30.67 8.16 2.63
CA GLN A 77 29.26 8.58 2.70
C GLN A 77 28.30 7.61 1.98
N VAL A 78 28.68 7.11 0.80
CA VAL A 78 27.97 6.06 0.06
C VAL A 78 27.85 4.78 0.89
N ASN A 79 28.95 4.31 1.48
CA ASN A 79 28.95 3.11 2.32
C ASN A 79 28.12 3.28 3.60
N ASP A 80 28.14 4.46 4.22
CA ASP A 80 27.33 4.78 5.40
C ASP A 80 25.83 4.82 5.06
N TYR A 81 25.44 5.29 3.87
CA TYR A 81 24.05 5.19 3.41
C TYR A 81 23.63 3.74 3.11
N ILE A 82 24.48 2.93 2.46
CA ILE A 82 24.22 1.50 2.24
C ILE A 82 24.05 0.77 3.58
N ALA A 83 24.90 1.05 4.57
CA ALA A 83 24.83 0.44 5.90
C ALA A 83 23.56 0.83 6.68
N GLN A 84 23.06 2.07 6.52
CA GLN A 84 21.81 2.52 7.13
C GLN A 84 20.58 1.98 6.40
N ALA A 85 20.59 1.95 5.06
CA ALA A 85 19.50 1.39 4.26
C ALA A 85 19.33 -0.12 4.50
N ALA A 86 20.42 -0.87 4.63
CA ALA A 86 20.41 -2.29 4.96
C ALA A 86 19.92 -2.61 6.39
N ALA A 87 19.66 -1.60 7.22
CA ALA A 87 19.04 -1.75 8.54
C ALA A 87 17.52 -1.49 8.54
N PHE A 88 16.92 -1.13 7.40
CA PHE A 88 15.48 -0.88 7.28
C PHE A 88 14.70 -2.17 6.97
N ASP A 89 13.71 -2.48 7.80
CA ASP A 89 12.83 -3.65 7.63
C ASP A 89 11.60 -3.30 6.77
N GLN A 90 11.67 -3.66 5.49
CA GLN A 90 10.60 -3.45 4.51
C GLN A 90 9.36 -4.30 4.82
N ALA A 91 9.55 -5.58 5.17
CA ALA A 91 8.45 -6.51 5.43
C ALA A 91 7.66 -6.13 6.70
N GLY A 92 8.31 -5.48 7.68
CA GLY A 92 7.61 -4.84 8.79
C GLY A 92 6.68 -3.71 8.32
N ALA A 93 7.17 -2.83 7.45
CA ALA A 93 6.43 -1.65 6.98
C ALA A 93 5.17 -1.96 6.17
N ASP A 94 5.12 -3.12 5.50
CA ASP A 94 3.97 -3.58 4.70
C ASP A 94 2.67 -3.70 5.49
N VAL A 95 2.74 -4.13 6.76
CA VAL A 95 1.54 -4.34 7.59
C VAL A 95 1.54 -3.54 8.88
N GLN A 96 2.71 -3.22 9.45
CA GLN A 96 2.81 -2.31 10.59
C GLN A 96 4.16 -1.59 10.63
N PHE A 97 4.16 -0.35 10.13
CA PHE A 97 5.31 0.59 10.16
C PHE A 97 6.14 0.52 11.46
N PRO A 98 7.48 0.39 11.37
CA PRO A 98 8.38 0.34 12.51
C PRO A 98 8.18 1.48 13.52
N THR A 99 8.19 1.15 14.81
CA THR A 99 7.98 2.12 15.89
C THR A 99 9.13 3.12 15.99
N GLY A 100 8.82 4.41 16.01
CA GLY A 100 9.80 5.49 16.14
C GLY A 100 10.12 6.22 14.83
N LEU A 101 9.60 5.75 13.69
CA LEU A 101 9.52 6.56 12.48
C LEU A 101 8.67 7.82 12.73
N THR A 102 9.05 8.93 12.09
CA THR A 102 8.26 10.16 12.02
C THR A 102 8.02 10.45 10.55
N PHE A 103 6.77 10.67 10.18
CA PHE A 103 6.37 10.86 8.78
C PHE A 103 6.08 12.33 8.49
N GLN A 104 6.21 12.71 7.23
CA GLN A 104 5.63 13.91 6.64
C GLN A 104 4.55 13.49 5.64
N ALA A 105 3.60 14.38 5.34
CA ALA A 105 2.52 14.03 4.43
C ALA A 105 3.04 13.93 2.99
N GLY A 106 2.47 13.00 2.21
CA GLY A 106 2.96 12.66 0.89
C GLY A 106 2.30 11.41 0.30
N GLY A 107 2.49 11.21 -1.00
CA GLY A 107 1.99 10.07 -1.77
C GLY A 107 0.64 10.34 -2.43
N ALA A 108 0.18 9.40 -3.25
CA ALA A 108 -1.04 9.50 -4.02
C ALA A 108 -1.74 8.13 -4.07
N PRO A 109 -2.92 7.96 -3.44
CA PRO A 109 -3.67 6.72 -3.51
C PRO A 109 -3.99 6.32 -4.96
N GLY A 110 -3.79 5.06 -5.30
CA GLY A 110 -3.83 4.49 -6.64
C GLY A 110 -2.52 4.64 -7.44
N TYR A 111 -1.52 5.36 -6.90
CA TYR A 111 -0.32 5.81 -7.63
C TYR A 111 1.01 5.62 -6.88
N SER A 112 1.02 5.25 -5.59
CA SER A 112 2.27 5.15 -4.80
C SER A 112 2.20 4.06 -3.74
N ARG A 113 3.34 3.38 -3.46
CA ARG A 113 3.41 2.33 -2.44
C ARG A 113 2.87 2.76 -1.08
N TYR A 114 3.12 3.99 -0.64
CA TYR A 114 2.64 4.51 0.65
C TYR A 114 1.94 5.87 0.55
N VAL A 115 0.93 6.08 1.38
CA VAL A 115 0.24 7.39 1.52
C VAL A 115 0.19 7.82 2.98
N PHE A 116 0.83 8.94 3.27
CA PHE A 116 0.93 9.54 4.60
C PHE A 116 0.08 10.82 4.66
N ARG A 117 -0.79 10.95 5.67
CA ARG A 117 -1.69 12.09 5.82
C ARG A 117 -1.53 12.73 7.18
N GLU A 118 -1.61 14.06 7.19
CA GLU A 118 -1.62 14.87 8.41
C GLU A 118 -3.00 14.89 9.06
N HIS A 119 -3.03 14.80 10.39
CA HIS A 119 -4.20 15.03 11.23
C HIS A 119 -3.77 15.67 12.57
N SER A 120 -4.72 15.99 13.44
CA SER A 120 -4.47 16.75 14.68
C SER A 120 -3.48 16.12 15.68
N GLU A 121 -3.26 14.80 15.63
CA GLU A 121 -2.27 14.08 16.45
C GLU A 121 -0.92 13.83 15.73
N GLY A 122 -0.70 14.42 14.55
CA GLY A 122 0.54 14.30 13.74
C GLY A 122 0.30 13.74 12.33
N VAL A 123 1.34 13.24 11.66
CA VAL A 123 1.22 12.53 10.38
C VAL A 123 1.21 11.02 10.61
N VAL A 124 0.31 10.31 9.93
CA VAL A 124 0.17 8.85 10.01
C VAL A 124 0.11 8.21 8.63
N PRO A 125 0.54 6.94 8.48
CA PRO A 125 0.22 6.15 7.30
C PRO A 125 -1.29 5.94 7.22
N THR A 126 -1.82 5.99 5.99
CA THR A 126 -3.25 5.86 5.70
C THR A 126 -3.56 4.86 4.60
N LEU A 127 -2.57 4.53 3.76
CA LEU A 127 -2.69 3.55 2.69
C LEU A 127 -1.33 2.92 2.36
N VAL A 128 -1.35 1.64 2.01
CA VAL A 128 -0.22 0.82 1.54
C VAL A 128 -0.67 0.03 0.31
N GLU A 129 0.06 0.06 -0.82
CA GLU A 129 -0.39 -0.51 -2.13
C GLU A 129 0.56 -1.54 -2.77
N GLY A 130 0.00 -2.67 -3.21
CA GLY A 130 0.61 -3.77 -3.95
C GLY A 130 1.35 -4.81 -3.10
N PRO A 131 1.86 -5.88 -3.73
CA PRO A 131 3.05 -6.57 -3.25
C PRO A 131 4.28 -5.64 -3.39
N LEU A 132 5.35 -5.92 -2.64
CA LEU A 132 6.62 -5.18 -2.71
C LEU A 132 7.38 -5.35 -4.03
N VAL A 133 7.16 -6.46 -4.73
CA VAL A 133 7.97 -6.88 -5.88
C VAL A 133 7.07 -7.56 -6.90
N GLY A 134 7.30 -7.27 -8.19
CA GLY A 134 6.68 -7.98 -9.31
C GLY A 134 5.39 -7.37 -9.85
N THR A 135 4.73 -6.48 -9.09
CA THR A 135 3.48 -5.80 -9.46
C THR A 135 3.62 -4.97 -10.74
N VAL A 136 2.63 -5.03 -11.62
CA VAL A 136 2.49 -4.11 -12.76
C VAL A 136 1.35 -3.13 -12.47
N ARG A 137 1.70 -1.88 -12.20
CA ARG A 137 0.73 -0.79 -12.02
C ARG A 137 0.27 -0.27 -13.38
N CYS A 138 -0.93 -0.67 -13.81
CA CYS A 138 -1.57 -0.26 -15.06
C CYS A 138 -2.07 1.21 -15.07
N GLN A 139 -1.20 2.15 -14.77
CA GLN A 139 -1.50 3.59 -14.65
C GLN A 139 -1.29 4.39 -15.95
N ASP A 140 -0.97 3.69 -17.05
CA ASP A 140 -0.81 4.25 -18.39
C ASP A 140 -1.87 3.63 -19.32
N GLU A 141 -2.73 4.47 -19.90
CA GLU A 141 -3.77 4.06 -20.86
C GLU A 141 -3.19 3.48 -22.17
N ALA A 142 -1.86 3.51 -22.36
CA ALA A 142 -1.18 2.81 -23.45
C ALA A 142 -0.89 1.31 -23.16
N LEU A 143 -1.15 0.83 -21.94
CA LEU A 143 -1.05 -0.60 -21.60
C LEU A 143 -2.43 -1.26 -21.65
N PRO A 144 -2.63 -2.35 -22.41
CA PRO A 144 -3.91 -3.05 -22.53
C PRO A 144 -4.21 -3.82 -21.25
N CYS A 145 -4.81 -3.12 -20.27
CA CYS A 145 -5.00 -3.60 -18.91
C CYS A 145 -6.46 -3.61 -18.45
N SER A 146 -7.39 -3.00 -19.20
CA SER A 146 -8.83 -3.11 -18.90
C SER A 146 -9.31 -4.56 -19.07
N PHE A 147 -10.47 -4.91 -18.51
CA PHE A 147 -10.99 -6.28 -18.63
C PHE A 147 -11.26 -6.62 -20.11
N ARG A 148 -11.72 -5.63 -20.90
CA ARG A 148 -11.93 -5.81 -22.34
C ARG A 148 -10.63 -6.03 -23.09
N GLU A 149 -9.63 -5.18 -22.88
CA GLU A 149 -8.36 -5.28 -23.61
C GLU A 149 -7.60 -6.57 -23.28
N LEU A 150 -7.60 -7.01 -22.02
CA LEU A 150 -6.99 -8.29 -21.63
C LEU A 150 -7.69 -9.47 -22.33
N ARG A 151 -9.03 -9.45 -22.41
CA ARG A 151 -9.79 -10.47 -23.15
C ARG A 151 -9.54 -10.39 -24.66
N GLU A 152 -9.47 -9.21 -25.25
CA GLU A 152 -9.18 -9.04 -26.68
C GLU A 152 -7.73 -9.46 -27.02
N LEU A 153 -6.77 -9.28 -26.11
CA LEU A 153 -5.39 -9.76 -26.24
C LEU A 153 -5.31 -11.30 -26.20
N ASP A 154 -6.05 -11.95 -25.30
CA ASP A 154 -6.16 -13.42 -25.24
C ASP A 154 -6.88 -13.99 -26.48
N GLU A 155 -8.06 -13.48 -26.81
CA GLU A 155 -8.87 -13.94 -27.97
C GLU A 155 -8.16 -13.76 -29.32
N SER A 156 -7.31 -12.73 -29.46
CA SER A 156 -6.54 -12.48 -30.68
C SER A 156 -5.26 -13.31 -30.77
N GLY A 157 -4.66 -13.68 -29.63
CA GLY A 157 -3.36 -14.33 -29.55
C GLY A 157 -2.21 -13.44 -30.05
N GLU A 158 -2.35 -12.12 -29.97
CA GLU A 158 -1.27 -11.19 -30.29
C GLU A 158 -0.15 -11.21 -29.24
N PRO A 159 1.10 -10.77 -29.57
CA PRO A 159 2.20 -10.82 -28.63
C PRO A 159 1.97 -9.89 -27.42
N ILE A 160 1.87 -10.49 -26.23
CA ILE A 160 1.70 -9.78 -24.96
C ILE A 160 2.77 -8.67 -24.81
N PRO A 161 2.37 -7.41 -24.54
CA PRO A 161 3.32 -6.32 -24.31
C PRO A 161 4.24 -6.63 -23.13
N PRO A 162 5.58 -6.43 -23.25
CA PRO A 162 6.52 -6.71 -22.16
C PRO A 162 6.22 -5.98 -20.85
N GLY A 163 5.51 -4.84 -20.90
CA GLY A 163 5.08 -4.09 -19.73
C GLY A 163 4.03 -4.81 -18.86
N LEU A 164 3.30 -5.80 -19.38
CA LEU A 164 2.37 -6.62 -18.59
C LEU A 164 3.08 -7.73 -17.78
N ALA A 165 4.38 -7.97 -18.04
CA ALA A 165 5.25 -8.92 -17.33
C ALA A 165 4.72 -10.37 -17.15
N MET A 166 3.73 -10.79 -17.94
CA MET A 166 3.04 -12.08 -17.83
C MET A 166 3.25 -12.98 -19.07
N SER A 167 3.03 -14.28 -18.89
CA SER A 167 2.94 -15.27 -19.96
C SER A 167 1.51 -15.42 -20.52
N ALA A 168 1.39 -16.12 -21.65
CA ALA A 168 0.07 -16.42 -22.25
C ALA A 168 -0.78 -17.38 -21.39
N ASP A 169 -0.14 -18.29 -20.64
CA ASP A 169 -0.86 -19.19 -19.74
C ASP A 169 -1.45 -18.42 -18.54
N GLU A 170 -0.74 -17.39 -18.04
CA GLU A 170 -1.23 -16.49 -16.99
C GLU A 170 -2.33 -15.55 -17.49
N LEU A 171 -2.20 -14.99 -18.71
CA LEU A 171 -3.23 -14.15 -19.32
C LEU A 171 -4.55 -14.93 -19.51
N ALA A 172 -4.49 -16.15 -20.04
CA ALA A 172 -5.68 -16.97 -20.28
C ALA A 172 -6.39 -17.35 -18.98
N GLU A 173 -5.64 -17.69 -17.93
CA GLU A 173 -6.19 -17.95 -16.59
C GLU A 173 -6.80 -16.67 -15.97
N LEU A 174 -6.13 -15.51 -16.09
CA LEU A 174 -6.63 -14.23 -15.61
C LEU A 174 -7.94 -13.84 -16.31
N VAL A 175 -8.01 -13.96 -17.64
CA VAL A 175 -9.22 -13.67 -18.43
C VAL A 175 -10.36 -14.64 -18.05
N ALA A 176 -10.07 -15.92 -17.78
CA ALA A 176 -11.06 -16.87 -17.29
C ALA A 176 -11.59 -16.49 -15.89
N GLN A 177 -10.72 -16.10 -14.96
CA GLN A 177 -11.08 -15.65 -13.61
C GLN A 177 -11.95 -14.38 -13.66
N LEU A 178 -11.52 -13.35 -14.42
CA LEU A 178 -12.27 -12.11 -14.59
C LEU A 178 -13.60 -12.31 -15.33
N THR A 179 -13.69 -13.29 -16.24
CA THR A 179 -14.95 -13.66 -16.89
C THR A 179 -15.94 -14.31 -15.92
N ALA A 180 -15.49 -15.20 -15.04
CA ALA A 180 -16.35 -15.76 -13.99
C ALA A 180 -16.82 -14.68 -13.00
N LEU A 181 -15.95 -13.71 -12.69
CA LEU A 181 -16.27 -12.53 -11.87
C LEU A 181 -17.28 -11.60 -12.57
N ASN A 182 -17.18 -11.40 -13.88
CA ASN A 182 -18.19 -10.71 -14.70
C ASN A 182 -19.54 -11.43 -14.65
N GLU A 183 -19.59 -12.76 -14.83
CA GLU A 183 -20.84 -13.53 -14.71
C GLU A 183 -21.51 -13.36 -13.33
N PHE A 184 -20.70 -13.34 -12.24
CA PHE A 184 -21.20 -13.05 -10.90
C PHE A 184 -21.73 -11.62 -10.76
N ALA A 185 -20.98 -10.63 -11.26
CA ALA A 185 -21.35 -9.22 -11.22
C ALA A 185 -22.68 -8.97 -11.97
N GLU A 186 -22.79 -9.46 -13.20
CA GLU A 186 -23.99 -9.33 -14.03
C GLU A 186 -25.24 -9.98 -13.41
N ALA A 187 -25.08 -11.11 -12.71
CA ALA A 187 -26.18 -11.72 -11.94
C ALA A 187 -26.73 -10.81 -10.81
N HIS A 188 -25.92 -9.84 -10.34
CA HIS A 188 -26.26 -8.85 -9.32
C HIS A 188 -26.42 -7.43 -9.87
N ARG A 189 -26.56 -7.24 -11.19
CA ARG A 189 -26.73 -5.92 -11.83
C ARG A 189 -27.93 -5.12 -11.29
N ASP A 190 -29.01 -5.79 -10.89
CA ASP A 190 -30.06 -5.18 -10.06
C ASP A 190 -29.62 -5.19 -8.60
N VAL A 191 -29.54 -4.01 -7.97
CA VAL A 191 -29.18 -3.84 -6.55
C VAL A 191 -30.09 -4.66 -5.60
N ASN A 192 -31.33 -4.95 -6.00
CA ASN A 192 -32.23 -5.82 -5.23
C ASN A 192 -31.77 -7.29 -5.22
N SER A 193 -31.07 -7.77 -6.26
CA SER A 193 -30.43 -9.09 -6.24
C SER A 193 -29.35 -9.16 -5.16
N ALA A 194 -28.54 -8.11 -5.00
CA ALA A 194 -27.53 -8.04 -3.94
C ALA A 194 -28.18 -7.93 -2.54
N CYS A 195 -29.18 -7.07 -2.38
CA CYS A 195 -29.94 -6.99 -1.13
C CYS A 195 -30.58 -8.34 -0.75
N ALA A 196 -31.13 -9.09 -1.72
CA ALA A 196 -31.71 -10.42 -1.51
C ALA A 196 -30.64 -11.52 -1.23
N ALA A 197 -29.44 -11.37 -1.79
CA ALA A 197 -28.28 -12.23 -1.51
C ALA A 197 -27.59 -11.92 -0.16
N GLY A 198 -28.04 -10.89 0.56
CA GLY A 198 -27.57 -10.54 1.91
C GLY A 198 -26.40 -9.54 1.95
N PHE A 199 -26.11 -8.85 0.85
CA PHE A 199 -25.17 -7.73 0.85
C PHE A 199 -25.73 -6.53 1.61
N VAL A 200 -24.85 -5.75 2.26
CA VAL A 200 -25.20 -4.56 3.04
C VAL A 200 -24.33 -3.38 2.61
N SER A 201 -24.94 -2.25 2.26
CA SER A 201 -24.22 -1.03 1.87
C SER A 201 -23.44 -0.43 3.04
N ASP A 202 -22.27 0.13 2.76
CA ASP A 202 -21.55 1.05 3.65
C ASP A 202 -22.27 2.39 3.87
N ARG A 203 -23.25 2.73 3.02
CA ARG A 203 -23.94 4.03 2.93
C ARG A 203 -23.09 5.19 2.41
N ILE A 204 -21.95 4.93 1.76
CA ILE A 204 -20.94 5.92 1.36
C ILE A 204 -20.73 5.82 -0.14
N GLN A 205 -20.85 6.93 -0.89
CA GLN A 205 -20.46 6.92 -2.31
C GLN A 205 -19.18 7.72 -2.51
N THR A 206 -18.08 7.03 -2.81
CA THR A 206 -16.79 7.68 -3.07
C THR A 206 -16.61 7.94 -4.57
N ALA A 207 -16.12 9.14 -4.88
CA ALA A 207 -15.73 9.56 -6.22
C ALA A 207 -14.80 8.53 -6.88
N ASN A 208 -15.15 8.10 -8.10
CA ASN A 208 -14.38 7.13 -8.90
C ASN A 208 -14.28 5.71 -8.32
N MET A 209 -15.12 5.35 -7.33
CA MET A 209 -15.25 3.98 -6.82
C MET A 209 -16.70 3.48 -6.66
N GLY A 210 -17.65 4.38 -6.37
CA GLY A 210 -19.01 4.01 -5.96
C GLY A 210 -19.13 3.77 -4.46
N SER A 211 -20.08 2.91 -4.06
CA SER A 211 -20.41 2.49 -2.69
C SER A 211 -20.20 1.00 -2.53
N HIS A 212 -19.59 0.61 -1.42
CA HIS A 212 -19.21 -0.77 -1.15
C HIS A 212 -20.36 -1.50 -0.45
N PHE A 213 -20.98 -2.44 -1.15
CA PHE A 213 -21.99 -3.33 -0.60
C PHE A 213 -21.30 -4.65 -0.22
N TYR A 214 -21.24 -4.95 1.08
CA TYR A 214 -20.47 -6.07 1.64
C TYR A 214 -21.34 -7.30 1.93
N ASN A 215 -20.91 -8.49 1.52
CA ASN A 215 -21.41 -9.76 2.06
C ASN A 215 -20.54 -10.20 3.25
N ILE A 216 -20.93 -9.73 4.45
CA ILE A 216 -20.19 -9.95 5.71
C ILE A 216 -19.99 -11.45 6.02
N SER A 217 -20.79 -12.35 5.42
CA SER A 217 -20.67 -13.80 5.64
C SER A 217 -19.52 -14.47 4.89
N TRP A 218 -18.94 -13.82 3.87
CA TRP A 218 -17.87 -14.41 3.03
C TRP A 218 -16.46 -13.91 3.38
N ILE A 219 -16.35 -12.74 4.03
CA ILE A 219 -15.09 -12.06 4.45
C ILE A 219 -14.10 -12.94 5.25
N ALA A 220 -14.55 -14.09 5.76
CA ALA A 220 -13.73 -15.04 6.52
C ALA A 220 -13.70 -16.47 5.94
N ASP A 221 -14.19 -16.71 4.72
CA ASP A 221 -14.25 -18.05 4.12
C ASP A 221 -13.13 -18.39 3.11
N GLY A 222 -12.40 -17.39 2.62
CA GLY A 222 -11.18 -17.57 1.82
C GLY A 222 -10.94 -16.41 0.85
N PHE A 223 -10.29 -16.71 -0.27
CA PHE A 223 -10.36 -15.93 -1.51
C PHE A 223 -10.96 -16.82 -2.60
N ASP A 224 -11.87 -16.27 -3.40
CA ASP A 224 -12.58 -16.96 -4.48
C ASP A 224 -12.74 -15.96 -5.64
N PRO A 225 -11.94 -16.04 -6.73
CA PRO A 225 -11.90 -14.99 -7.75
C PRO A 225 -13.22 -14.82 -8.50
N ALA A 226 -14.15 -15.78 -8.40
CA ALA A 226 -15.47 -15.73 -9.01
C ALA A 226 -16.59 -15.26 -8.05
N ARG A 227 -16.28 -14.98 -6.78
CA ARG A 227 -17.27 -14.63 -5.74
C ARG A 227 -16.72 -13.54 -4.81
N PRO A 228 -16.89 -12.25 -5.17
CA PRO A 228 -16.37 -11.14 -4.40
C PRO A 228 -17.16 -10.91 -3.11
N GLU A 229 -16.46 -10.53 -2.04
CA GLU A 229 -17.09 -10.09 -0.79
C GLU A 229 -17.84 -8.76 -0.98
N ILE A 230 -17.52 -7.98 -2.02
CA ILE A 230 -18.03 -6.62 -2.22
C ILE A 230 -18.55 -6.44 -3.66
N LEU A 231 -19.77 -5.94 -3.78
CA LEU A 231 -20.32 -5.37 -5.01
C LEU A 231 -20.27 -3.85 -4.94
N LEU A 232 -19.92 -3.19 -6.04
CA LEU A 232 -19.77 -1.73 -6.08
C LEU A 232 -20.92 -1.11 -6.87
N TYR A 233 -21.62 -0.15 -6.24
CA TYR A 233 -22.76 0.54 -6.85
C TYR A 233 -22.59 2.07 -6.80
N ALA A 234 -22.96 2.77 -7.86
CA ALA A 234 -23.08 4.23 -7.87
C ALA A 234 -24.51 4.64 -8.23
N LYS A 235 -24.95 5.84 -7.81
CA LYS A 235 -26.24 6.38 -8.23
C LYS A 235 -26.39 6.42 -9.76
N ALA A 236 -27.48 5.88 -10.28
CA ALA A 236 -27.74 5.75 -11.71
C ALA A 236 -28.05 7.07 -12.44
N ASP A 237 -28.20 8.18 -11.70
CA ASP A 237 -28.31 9.54 -12.25
C ASP A 237 -26.94 10.21 -12.51
N GLY A 238 -25.84 9.54 -12.18
CA GLY A 238 -24.48 10.07 -12.34
C GLY A 238 -24.07 11.10 -11.29
N THR A 239 -24.82 11.23 -10.18
CA THR A 239 -24.48 12.13 -9.07
C THR A 239 -23.68 11.43 -7.97
N ILE A 240 -23.00 12.22 -7.13
CA ILE A 240 -22.51 11.80 -5.81
C ILE A 240 -23.60 12.09 -4.78
N ALA A 241 -23.73 11.22 -3.78
CA ALA A 241 -24.67 11.39 -2.67
C ALA A 241 -24.28 12.58 -1.76
N ASP A 242 -25.24 13.44 -1.42
CA ASP A 242 -25.07 14.48 -0.40
C ASP A 242 -25.28 13.87 0.99
N GLY A 243 -24.24 13.23 1.51
CA GLY A 243 -24.27 12.45 2.73
C GLY A 243 -24.61 10.98 2.50
N ALA A 244 -25.22 10.34 3.50
CA ALA A 244 -25.34 8.88 3.53
C ALA A 244 -26.40 8.33 2.56
N LEU A 245 -26.01 7.42 1.67
CA LEU A 245 -26.92 6.58 0.87
C LEU A 245 -27.86 5.76 1.78
N ASP A 246 -28.94 5.22 1.21
CA ASP A 246 -29.93 4.40 1.92
C ASP A 246 -29.44 2.98 2.28
N GLN A 247 -30.34 2.01 2.44
CA GLN A 247 -29.97 0.63 2.82
C GLN A 247 -30.83 -0.43 2.14
N CYS A 248 -30.35 -1.68 2.18
CA CYS A 248 -31.17 -2.85 1.94
C CYS A 248 -32.09 -3.11 3.17
N GLU A 249 -33.41 -3.05 2.98
CA GLU A 249 -34.39 -3.46 3.99
C GLU A 249 -35.26 -4.61 3.45
N GLY A 250 -35.41 -5.69 4.23
CA GLY A 250 -36.25 -6.84 3.85
C GLY A 250 -35.78 -7.66 2.63
N GLY A 251 -34.64 -7.30 2.03
CA GLY A 251 -34.13 -7.86 0.77
C GLY A 251 -34.29 -6.94 -0.44
N GLU A 252 -34.84 -5.73 -0.27
CA GLU A 252 -35.03 -4.73 -1.32
C GLU A 252 -34.24 -3.44 -0.99
N TRP A 253 -33.79 -2.70 -2.01
CA TRP A 253 -33.10 -1.41 -1.84
C TRP A 253 -34.11 -0.28 -1.61
N THR A 254 -33.84 0.59 -0.62
CA THR A 254 -34.80 1.63 -0.18
C THR A 254 -34.57 3.02 -0.77
N GLY A 255 -33.44 3.25 -1.48
CA GLY A 255 -33.03 4.58 -1.94
C GLY A 255 -33.23 4.87 -3.43
N ASP A 256 -32.53 5.90 -3.91
CA ASP A 256 -32.43 6.24 -5.33
C ASP A 256 -31.91 5.05 -6.18
N PRO A 257 -32.29 4.94 -7.47
CA PRO A 257 -31.80 3.88 -8.34
C PRO A 257 -30.27 3.85 -8.44
N MET A 258 -29.70 2.64 -8.35
CA MET A 258 -28.26 2.39 -8.41
C MET A 258 -27.88 1.61 -9.66
N SER A 259 -26.71 1.90 -10.22
CA SER A 259 -26.02 1.11 -11.25
C SER A 259 -24.91 0.31 -10.61
N LEU A 260 -24.76 -0.97 -10.96
CA LEU A 260 -23.55 -1.74 -10.65
C LEU A 260 -22.39 -1.16 -11.47
N VAL A 261 -21.27 -0.86 -10.80
CA VAL A 261 -20.08 -0.22 -11.39
C VAL A 261 -18.81 -1.05 -11.27
N GLY A 262 -18.83 -2.14 -10.49
CA GLY A 262 -17.68 -3.04 -10.35
C GLY A 262 -17.82 -4.02 -9.20
N THR A 263 -16.72 -4.66 -8.85
CA THR A 263 -16.60 -5.59 -7.72
C THR A 263 -15.37 -5.25 -6.89
N ALA A 264 -15.31 -5.73 -5.65
CA ALA A 264 -14.10 -5.67 -4.84
C ALA A 264 -14.01 -6.84 -3.86
N PHE A 265 -12.80 -7.12 -3.40
CA PHE A 265 -12.47 -8.17 -2.45
C PHE A 265 -11.94 -7.59 -1.14
N ILE A 266 -12.05 -8.34 -0.05
CA ILE A 266 -11.41 -8.02 1.23
C ILE A 266 -10.92 -9.27 1.96
N ILE A 267 -9.60 -9.37 2.11
CA ILE A 267 -8.92 -10.43 2.88
C ILE A 267 -8.43 -9.80 4.20
N PRO A 268 -9.12 -10.04 5.33
CA PRO A 268 -8.78 -9.41 6.60
C PRO A 268 -7.55 -10.09 7.24
N PRO A 269 -6.80 -9.41 8.13
CA PRO A 269 -5.56 -9.96 8.70
C PRO A 269 -5.76 -11.22 9.56
N GLN A 270 -7.00 -11.54 9.95
CA GLN A 270 -7.33 -12.78 10.66
C GLN A 270 -7.39 -14.01 9.75
N VAL A 271 -7.38 -13.83 8.42
CA VAL A 271 -7.40 -14.91 7.42
C VAL A 271 -5.98 -15.19 6.90
N ILE A 272 -5.24 -14.16 6.48
CA ILE A 272 -3.90 -14.31 5.86
C ILE A 272 -2.73 -13.86 6.76
N GLY A 273 -3.01 -13.30 7.94
CA GLY A 273 -1.96 -12.73 8.78
C GLY A 273 -1.44 -11.41 8.21
N ASN A 274 -0.12 -11.34 8.00
CA ASN A 274 0.56 -10.16 7.47
C ASN A 274 1.09 -10.35 6.04
N ASP A 275 0.93 -11.51 5.45
CA ASP A 275 1.50 -11.81 4.13
C ASP A 275 0.68 -11.12 3.02
N HIS A 276 1.31 -10.78 1.89
CA HIS A 276 0.59 -10.29 0.72
C HIS A 276 -0.20 -11.45 0.08
N PRO A 277 -1.46 -11.24 -0.33
CA PRO A 277 -2.26 -12.31 -0.93
C PRO A 277 -1.80 -12.61 -2.37
N GLU A 278 -1.47 -13.88 -2.65
CA GLU A 278 -1.31 -14.41 -4.01
C GLU A 278 -2.71 -14.85 -4.51
N THR A 279 -3.29 -14.15 -5.49
CA THR A 279 -4.73 -14.31 -5.83
C THR A 279 -5.06 -14.52 -7.30
N PHE A 280 -5.16 -13.45 -8.08
CA PHE A 280 -5.41 -13.51 -9.51
C PHE A 280 -4.15 -13.95 -10.27
N ALA A 281 -4.32 -14.49 -11.47
CA ALA A 281 -3.18 -14.90 -12.27
C ALA A 281 -2.41 -13.69 -12.87
N GLY A 282 -1.07 -13.77 -12.84
CA GLY A 282 -0.19 -12.69 -13.30
C GLY A 282 -0.05 -11.52 -12.32
N PRO A 283 0.71 -10.47 -12.68
CA PRO A 283 1.21 -9.45 -11.75
C PRO A 283 0.30 -8.22 -11.57
N LEU A 284 -0.96 -8.26 -11.98
CA LEU A 284 -1.79 -7.05 -12.11
C LEU A 284 -2.56 -6.64 -10.84
N ASP A 285 -2.64 -7.48 -9.80
CA ASP A 285 -3.54 -7.28 -8.65
C ASP A 285 -3.00 -6.27 -7.61
N ASN A 286 -3.39 -4.99 -7.76
CA ASN A 286 -3.03 -3.90 -6.83
C ASN A 286 -3.86 -3.92 -5.53
N TRP A 287 -3.63 -4.94 -4.69
CA TRP A 287 -4.17 -5.00 -3.33
C TRP A 287 -3.68 -3.83 -2.47
N HIS A 288 -4.48 -3.34 -1.54
CA HIS A 288 -4.09 -2.25 -0.65
C HIS A 288 -4.68 -2.40 0.76
N ILE A 289 -4.00 -1.84 1.76
CA ILE A 289 -4.51 -1.77 3.14
C ILE A 289 -4.80 -0.32 3.50
N HIS A 290 -6.03 -0.05 3.94
CA HIS A 290 -6.40 1.23 4.57
C HIS A 290 -6.06 1.24 6.06
N TYR A 291 -5.33 2.28 6.49
CA TYR A 291 -4.91 2.53 7.87
C TYR A 291 -5.57 3.76 8.48
N ASN A 292 -5.72 3.75 9.80
CA ASN A 292 -6.23 4.88 10.59
C ASN A 292 -7.55 5.47 10.06
N LEU A 293 -8.40 4.59 9.53
CA LEU A 293 -9.62 4.95 8.84
C LEU A 293 -10.77 5.11 9.84
N CYS A 294 -11.29 6.32 9.94
CA CYS A 294 -12.52 6.61 10.65
C CYS A 294 -13.73 6.44 9.72
N ARG A 295 -14.49 5.35 9.91
CA ARG A 295 -15.65 5.08 9.07
C ARG A 295 -16.89 5.88 9.49
N GLY A 296 -17.46 6.64 8.56
CA GLY A 296 -18.53 7.61 8.81
C GLY A 296 -19.83 7.30 8.06
N ASN A 297 -20.30 6.05 8.18
CA ASN A 297 -21.50 5.52 7.51
C ASN A 297 -22.79 6.31 7.79
N ALA A 298 -22.87 7.01 8.94
CA ALA A 298 -23.99 7.89 9.27
C ALA A 298 -23.90 9.28 8.62
N GLN A 299 -22.69 9.68 8.21
CA GLN A 299 -22.37 10.94 7.54
C GLN A 299 -22.16 10.77 6.02
N GLY A 300 -22.12 9.52 5.53
CA GLY A 300 -21.94 9.19 4.11
C GLY A 300 -20.52 9.40 3.58
N ARG A 301 -19.51 9.39 4.46
CA ARG A 301 -18.11 9.63 4.10
C ARG A 301 -17.16 8.99 5.10
N ASP A 302 -16.02 8.53 4.63
CA ASP A 302 -14.91 8.13 5.49
C ASP A 302 -13.89 9.27 5.64
N THR A 303 -13.12 9.22 6.72
CA THR A 303 -12.13 10.26 7.08
C THR A 303 -10.91 9.64 7.75
N PHE A 304 -9.75 10.29 7.65
CA PHE A 304 -8.53 9.86 8.33
C PHE A 304 -8.31 10.75 9.56
N LEU A 305 -9.00 10.40 10.66
CA LEU A 305 -8.96 11.13 11.93
C LEU A 305 -8.39 10.23 13.04
N PRO A 306 -7.78 10.81 14.08
CA PRO A 306 -7.40 10.06 15.26
C PRO A 306 -8.59 9.32 15.86
N ARG A 307 -8.33 8.18 16.49
CA ARG A 307 -9.35 7.34 17.15
C ARG A 307 -10.26 8.16 18.07
N THR A 308 -9.67 9.05 18.85
CA THR A 308 -10.30 9.95 19.82
C THR A 308 -11.36 10.85 19.18
N GLU A 309 -11.02 11.50 18.06
CA GLU A 309 -11.92 12.34 17.29
C GLU A 309 -12.96 11.52 16.52
N CYS A 310 -12.55 10.38 15.98
CA CYS A 310 -13.44 9.46 15.26
C CYS A 310 -14.60 8.96 16.15
N GLU A 311 -14.26 8.43 17.33
CA GLU A 311 -15.22 7.94 18.31
C GLU A 311 -16.09 9.11 18.85
N ALA A 312 -15.54 10.32 18.95
CA ALA A 312 -16.28 11.52 19.36
C ALA A 312 -17.30 12.03 18.32
N GLN A 313 -17.04 11.86 17.01
CA GLN A 313 -18.03 12.13 15.96
C GLN A 313 -19.00 10.96 15.69
N GLY A 314 -18.90 9.87 16.47
CA GLY A 314 -19.73 8.67 16.32
C GLY A 314 -19.36 7.78 15.13
N GLY A 315 -18.15 7.92 14.59
CA GLY A 315 -17.59 7.04 13.57
C GLY A 315 -17.02 5.76 14.15
N ASN A 316 -16.69 4.80 13.28
CA ASN A 316 -16.12 3.51 13.64
C ASN A 316 -14.66 3.43 13.19
N PHE A 317 -13.71 3.61 14.13
CA PHE A 317 -12.28 3.64 13.83
C PHE A 317 -11.71 2.24 13.56
N SER A 318 -11.07 2.08 12.40
CA SER A 318 -10.23 0.92 12.07
C SER A 318 -8.74 1.30 12.09
N ALA A 319 -7.92 0.51 12.78
CA ALA A 319 -6.47 0.67 12.75
C ALA A 319 -5.89 0.22 11.39
N ALA A 320 -6.38 -0.92 10.89
CA ALA A 320 -6.16 -1.46 9.56
C ALA A 320 -7.41 -2.27 9.16
N LEU A 321 -7.92 -2.13 7.93
CA LEU A 321 -9.08 -2.94 7.47
C LEU A 321 -8.70 -4.37 7.03
N GLY A 322 -7.47 -4.56 6.56
CA GLY A 322 -7.04 -5.74 5.80
C GLY A 322 -6.71 -5.40 4.36
N TRP A 323 -6.27 -6.40 3.60
CA TRP A 323 -6.03 -6.25 2.16
C TRP A 323 -7.36 -6.12 1.42
N MET A 324 -7.46 -5.14 0.54
CA MET A 324 -8.62 -4.86 -0.30
C MET A 324 -8.18 -4.72 -1.75
N LEU A 325 -9.02 -5.14 -2.70
CA LEU A 325 -8.74 -5.07 -4.14
C LEU A 325 -10.01 -4.69 -4.89
N HIS A 326 -9.94 -3.71 -5.78
CA HIS A 326 -11.02 -3.41 -6.73
C HIS A 326 -10.84 -4.25 -8.00
N ALA A 327 -11.94 -4.73 -8.59
CA ALA A 327 -11.94 -5.48 -9.85
C ALA A 327 -13.08 -5.00 -10.75
N TRP A 328 -12.71 -4.28 -11.82
CA TRP A 328 -13.62 -3.54 -12.71
C TRP A 328 -14.09 -4.39 -13.89
N VAL A 329 -14.95 -5.37 -13.58
CA VAL A 329 -15.52 -6.31 -14.57
C VAL A 329 -16.90 -5.93 -15.11
N ALA A 330 -17.48 -4.79 -14.68
CA ALA A 330 -18.82 -4.38 -15.08
C ALA A 330 -18.80 -3.75 -16.49
N ASP A 331 -19.57 -4.30 -17.43
CA ASP A 331 -19.46 -3.95 -18.86
C ASP A 331 -19.64 -2.44 -19.16
N ASP A 332 -20.51 -1.74 -18.46
CA ASP A 332 -20.74 -0.29 -18.72
C ASP A 332 -19.68 0.62 -18.07
N PHE A 333 -18.74 0.05 -17.30
CA PHE A 333 -17.76 0.76 -16.47
C PHE A 333 -16.36 0.11 -16.55
N ASP A 334 -15.99 -0.40 -17.71
CA ASP A 334 -14.66 -0.99 -17.98
C ASP A 334 -13.53 0.05 -17.79
N ASN A 335 -12.51 -0.29 -16.99
CA ASN A 335 -11.53 0.68 -16.51
C ASN A 335 -10.24 0.69 -17.36
N GLN A 336 -9.98 1.80 -18.05
CA GLN A 336 -8.76 1.98 -18.85
C GLN A 336 -7.50 2.16 -17.98
N LEU A 337 -7.64 2.48 -16.69
CA LEU A 337 -6.55 2.46 -15.69
C LEU A 337 -6.36 1.08 -15.05
N GLY A 338 -6.57 0.04 -15.85
CA GLY A 338 -6.49 -1.36 -15.49
C GLY A 338 -7.69 -1.90 -14.71
N VAL A 339 -7.99 -3.18 -14.96
CA VAL A 339 -9.06 -3.93 -14.27
C VAL A 339 -8.89 -3.95 -12.74
N PHE A 340 -7.67 -3.81 -12.23
CA PHE A 340 -7.35 -3.73 -10.79
C PHE A 340 -6.90 -2.34 -10.31
N GLY A 341 -7.07 -1.29 -11.11
CA GLY A 341 -6.75 0.08 -10.69
C GLY A 341 -7.55 0.52 -9.46
N MET A 342 -6.96 1.25 -8.52
CA MET A 342 -7.66 1.64 -7.29
C MET A 342 -8.79 2.67 -7.52
N TRP A 343 -8.81 3.29 -8.70
CA TRP A 343 -9.84 4.22 -9.17
C TRP A 343 -10.32 3.81 -10.57
N ASN A 344 -11.57 4.16 -10.88
CA ASN A 344 -12.13 4.01 -12.21
C ASN A 344 -12.69 5.33 -12.73
N ALA A 345 -12.09 5.83 -13.81
CA ALA A 345 -12.40 7.12 -14.43
C ALA A 345 -13.85 7.20 -14.97
N SER A 346 -14.45 6.05 -15.34
CA SER A 346 -15.83 5.99 -15.84
C SER A 346 -16.90 6.20 -14.76
N ILE A 347 -16.54 6.08 -13.48
CA ILE A 347 -17.47 6.21 -12.35
C ILE A 347 -17.57 7.67 -11.91
N ALA A 348 -18.80 8.13 -11.63
CA ALA A 348 -19.06 9.51 -11.21
C ALA A 348 -18.26 9.93 -9.96
N PRO A 349 -17.78 11.20 -9.88
CA PRO A 349 -17.73 12.17 -10.97
C PRO A 349 -16.64 11.78 -11.98
N VAL A 350 -16.99 11.73 -13.26
CA VAL A 350 -16.05 11.38 -14.33
C VAL A 350 -14.99 12.47 -14.45
N ALA A 351 -13.74 12.05 -14.35
CA ALA A 351 -12.53 12.85 -14.53
C ALA A 351 -11.49 11.99 -15.25
N ASP A 352 -10.59 12.62 -16.01
CA ASP A 352 -9.50 11.91 -16.69
C ASP A 352 -8.41 11.45 -15.70
N ALA A 353 -7.53 10.56 -16.16
CA ALA A 353 -6.49 9.93 -15.35
C ALA A 353 -5.53 10.92 -14.68
N ALA A 354 -5.20 12.03 -15.35
CA ALA A 354 -4.33 13.06 -14.81
C ALA A 354 -5.07 13.87 -13.74
N ALA A 355 -6.29 14.34 -14.02
CA ALA A 355 -7.12 15.03 -13.04
C ALA A 355 -7.42 14.16 -11.79
N ILE A 356 -7.55 12.84 -11.94
CA ILE A 356 -7.64 11.91 -10.81
C ILE A 356 -6.33 11.91 -10.00
N ARG A 357 -5.17 11.71 -10.65
CA ARG A 357 -3.84 11.75 -10.01
C ARG A 357 -3.60 13.05 -9.24
N ASP A 358 -3.78 14.19 -9.89
CA ASP A 358 -3.58 15.52 -9.31
C ASP A 358 -4.50 15.74 -8.08
N SER A 359 -5.72 15.20 -8.12
CA SER A 359 -6.66 15.23 -6.98
C SER A 359 -6.37 14.20 -5.86
N ARG A 360 -5.38 13.33 -6.07
CA ARG A 360 -4.96 12.26 -5.14
C ARG A 360 -3.61 12.54 -4.49
N GLU A 361 -2.74 13.32 -5.12
CA GLU A 361 -1.46 13.75 -4.54
C GLU A 361 -1.68 14.50 -3.21
N VAL A 362 -1.01 13.99 -2.16
CA VAL A 362 -1.14 14.48 -0.79
C VAL A 362 0.00 15.44 -0.48
N GLN A 363 -0.35 16.60 0.06
CA GLN A 363 0.55 17.65 0.54
C GLN A 363 0.18 17.99 2.00
N GLY A 364 1.17 18.23 2.84
CA GLY A 364 0.98 18.57 4.25
C GLY A 364 0.85 20.07 4.51
N SER A 365 0.56 20.46 5.75
CA SER A 365 0.58 21.87 6.17
C SER A 365 1.99 22.49 6.19
N ASP A 366 3.04 21.66 6.05
CA ASP A 366 4.42 22.06 5.80
C ASP A 366 4.70 22.44 4.32
N PHE A 367 3.80 22.08 3.40
CA PHE A 367 3.93 22.35 1.96
C PHE A 367 3.41 23.76 1.61
N PRO A 368 4.26 24.70 1.11
CA PRO A 368 3.85 26.08 0.87
C PRO A 368 3.10 26.25 -0.47
N GLU A 369 2.24 27.27 -0.54
CA GLU A 369 1.43 27.58 -1.74
C GLU A 369 2.32 27.79 -2.98
N GLY A 370 2.16 26.92 -3.98
CA GLY A 370 2.91 26.97 -5.24
C GLY A 370 4.27 26.25 -5.23
N ALA A 371 4.62 25.51 -4.17
CA ALA A 371 5.71 24.53 -4.27
C ALA A 371 5.37 23.41 -5.27
N GLN A 372 6.40 22.85 -5.87
CA GLN A 372 6.31 21.71 -6.78
C GLN A 372 6.53 20.41 -6.01
N GLN A 373 5.81 19.35 -6.42
CA GLN A 373 5.93 18.02 -5.83
C GLN A 373 6.61 17.04 -6.79
N SER A 374 7.44 16.16 -6.25
CA SER A 374 7.94 14.96 -6.89
C SER A 374 7.82 13.77 -5.93
N LEU A 375 7.16 12.71 -6.37
CA LEU A 375 7.08 11.46 -5.60
C LEU A 375 8.25 10.56 -6.00
N ILE A 376 9.05 10.14 -5.03
CA ILE A 376 9.98 9.02 -5.17
C ILE A 376 9.17 7.74 -4.94
N ALA A 377 8.94 6.97 -6.01
CA ALA A 377 8.12 5.77 -6.03
C ALA A 377 8.58 4.85 -7.17
N ASP A 378 8.41 3.53 -7.01
CA ASP A 378 8.74 2.51 -8.01
C ASP A 378 10.16 2.69 -8.61
N PHE A 379 11.14 3.07 -7.77
CA PHE A 379 12.51 3.44 -8.17
C PHE A 379 12.60 4.57 -9.23
N LEU A 380 11.72 5.57 -9.17
CA LEU A 380 11.73 6.75 -10.04
C LEU A 380 11.49 8.05 -9.27
N TYR A 381 12.03 9.16 -9.80
CA TYR A 381 11.60 10.51 -9.43
C TYR A 381 10.49 10.94 -10.38
N SER A 382 9.24 10.91 -9.91
CA SER A 382 8.04 11.17 -10.73
C SER A 382 7.46 12.57 -10.50
N GLY A 383 6.57 13.03 -11.40
CA GLY A 383 5.96 14.36 -11.36
C GLY A 383 6.66 15.39 -12.27
N GLU A 384 6.22 16.64 -12.23
CA GLU A 384 6.85 17.72 -13.00
C GLU A 384 8.13 18.22 -12.32
N LEU A 385 9.29 17.94 -12.93
CA LEU A 385 10.60 18.43 -12.50
C LEU A 385 10.97 19.74 -13.23
N SER A 386 10.01 20.64 -13.40
CA SER A 386 10.21 21.99 -13.94
C SER A 386 9.75 23.01 -12.91
N VAL A 387 10.62 23.95 -12.53
CA VAL A 387 10.34 24.95 -11.48
C VAL A 387 10.85 26.34 -11.86
N ARG A 388 10.35 27.37 -11.18
CA ARG A 388 10.88 28.73 -11.27
C ARG A 388 12.11 28.94 -10.38
N PRO A 389 12.96 29.93 -10.69
CA PRO A 389 13.95 30.45 -9.76
C PRO A 389 13.32 30.76 -8.38
N GLY A 390 13.83 30.11 -7.33
CA GLY A 390 13.36 30.25 -5.95
C GLY A 390 12.01 29.59 -5.63
N GLN A 391 11.45 28.76 -6.51
CA GLN A 391 10.28 27.92 -6.20
C GLN A 391 10.73 26.64 -5.47
N PRO A 392 10.13 26.29 -4.32
CA PRO A 392 10.46 25.05 -3.62
C PRO A 392 10.01 23.81 -4.42
N LEU A 393 10.87 22.79 -4.43
CA LEU A 393 10.60 21.46 -4.94
C LEU A 393 10.75 20.45 -3.79
N PHE A 394 9.68 19.72 -3.51
CA PHE A 394 9.64 18.68 -2.50
C PHE A 394 9.76 17.30 -3.14
N PHE A 395 10.70 16.50 -2.66
CA PHE A 395 10.79 15.07 -2.97
C PHE A 395 10.25 14.27 -1.78
N ASN A 396 9.12 13.59 -1.97
CA ASN A 396 8.53 12.71 -0.95
C ASN A 396 9.00 11.28 -1.20
N ASN A 397 9.69 10.63 -0.25
CA ASN A 397 9.88 9.18 -0.37
C ASN A 397 8.58 8.45 0.01
N VAL A 398 7.92 7.86 -0.97
CA VAL A 398 6.71 7.03 -0.80
C VAL A 398 6.86 5.65 -1.42
N ASP A 399 8.10 5.25 -1.68
CA ASP A 399 8.54 3.92 -2.07
C ASP A 399 8.70 3.01 -0.83
N ALA A 400 8.86 1.71 -1.04
CA ALA A 400 9.15 0.72 0.00
C ALA A 400 10.53 0.90 0.65
N VAL A 401 11.47 1.53 -0.07
CA VAL A 401 12.90 1.49 0.24
C VAL A 401 13.44 2.89 0.58
N PRO A 402 14.50 2.99 1.39
CA PRO A 402 15.21 4.25 1.57
C PRO A 402 15.85 4.76 0.27
N HIS A 403 15.82 6.07 0.04
CA HIS A 403 16.34 6.75 -1.16
C HIS A 403 17.18 7.98 -0.79
N THR A 404 17.81 8.63 -1.78
CA THR A 404 18.41 9.97 -1.65
C THR A 404 18.00 10.87 -2.81
N VAL A 405 18.28 12.17 -2.70
CA VAL A 405 18.23 13.17 -3.77
C VAL A 405 19.59 13.85 -3.78
N THR A 406 20.50 13.35 -4.62
CA THR A 406 21.92 13.74 -4.62
C THR A 406 22.28 14.41 -5.95
N ALA A 407 23.00 15.53 -5.92
CA ALA A 407 23.36 16.27 -7.13
C ALA A 407 24.36 15.53 -8.04
N GLY A 408 24.27 15.76 -9.35
CA GLY A 408 25.19 15.22 -10.35
C GLY A 408 24.70 13.92 -10.99
N THR A 409 25.61 12.96 -11.19
CA THR A 409 25.31 11.63 -11.76
C THR A 409 26.14 10.56 -11.05
N PRO A 410 25.83 9.25 -11.18
CA PRO A 410 26.61 8.19 -10.54
C PRO A 410 28.12 8.19 -10.90
N ASP A 411 28.45 8.52 -12.16
CA ASP A 411 29.84 8.64 -12.65
C ASP A 411 30.54 9.95 -12.21
N SER A 412 29.77 10.96 -11.80
CA SER A 412 30.26 12.31 -11.48
C SER A 412 29.37 12.97 -10.42
N PRO A 413 29.36 12.45 -9.18
CA PRO A 413 28.46 12.95 -8.14
C PRO A 413 28.96 14.27 -7.54
N ALA A 414 28.02 15.13 -7.16
CA ALA A 414 28.26 16.50 -6.70
C ALA A 414 27.70 16.75 -5.30
N PHE A 415 28.01 15.86 -4.34
CA PHE A 415 27.56 15.92 -2.93
C PHE A 415 27.78 17.27 -2.22
N SER A 416 28.64 18.15 -2.74
CA SER A 416 28.84 19.53 -2.26
C SER A 416 27.70 20.50 -2.57
N ASP A 417 26.90 20.20 -3.58
CA ASP A 417 25.98 21.14 -4.21
C ASP A 417 24.58 20.95 -3.60
N PHE A 418 24.10 19.71 -3.58
CA PHE A 418 23.04 19.25 -2.69
C PHE A 418 23.07 17.73 -2.50
N ASP A 419 22.67 17.30 -1.30
CA ASP A 419 22.35 15.91 -0.96
C ASP A 419 21.30 15.91 0.16
N SER A 420 20.23 15.14 -0.01
CA SER A 420 19.23 14.96 1.04
C SER A 420 19.72 14.13 2.22
N GLY A 421 20.77 13.34 2.02
CA GLY A 421 21.05 12.17 2.85
C GLY A 421 19.93 11.13 2.72
N LEU A 422 19.86 10.20 3.67
CA LEU A 422 18.94 9.07 3.62
C LEU A 422 17.49 9.48 3.92
N LEU A 423 16.63 9.41 2.91
CA LEU A 423 15.18 9.54 3.05
C LEU A 423 14.58 8.15 3.26
N THR A 424 14.15 7.83 4.48
CA THR A 424 13.32 6.64 4.74
C THR A 424 11.89 6.83 4.21
N PRO A 425 11.10 5.77 3.98
CA PRO A 425 9.70 5.90 3.58
C PRO A 425 8.90 6.85 4.50
N GLY A 426 8.18 7.79 3.88
CA GLY A 426 7.46 8.89 4.52
C GLY A 426 8.31 10.09 4.96
N SER A 427 9.56 10.21 4.50
CA SER A 427 10.40 11.40 4.69
C SER A 427 10.36 12.31 3.46
N ASN A 428 10.35 13.62 3.66
CA ASN A 428 10.43 14.60 2.57
C ASN A 428 11.79 15.31 2.55
N TYR A 429 12.20 15.76 1.36
CA TYR A 429 13.32 16.68 1.17
C TYR A 429 12.87 17.91 0.38
N GLU A 430 13.12 19.10 0.91
CA GLU A 430 12.88 20.38 0.23
C GLU A 430 14.19 20.91 -0.37
N ILE A 431 14.14 21.33 -1.63
CA ILE A 431 15.21 22.09 -2.29
C ILE A 431 14.62 23.26 -3.08
N SER A 432 15.39 24.32 -3.26
CA SER A 432 15.07 25.45 -4.14
C SER A 432 16.30 25.78 -5.00
N PHE A 433 16.07 26.24 -6.23
CA PHE A 433 17.13 26.61 -7.17
C PHE A 433 16.99 28.09 -7.54
N ASP A 434 17.96 28.93 -7.16
CA ASP A 434 17.87 30.39 -7.33
C ASP A 434 18.22 30.90 -8.75
N GLU A 435 18.83 30.07 -9.60
CA GLU A 435 19.35 30.44 -10.92
C GLU A 435 18.74 29.56 -12.03
N PRO A 436 18.36 30.11 -13.20
CA PRO A 436 17.89 29.32 -14.34
C PRO A 436 18.95 28.33 -14.86
N GLY A 437 18.55 27.08 -15.11
CA GLY A 437 19.49 26.01 -15.43
C GLY A 437 18.86 24.63 -15.62
N SER A 438 19.73 23.61 -15.65
CA SER A 438 19.36 22.19 -15.71
C SER A 438 20.22 21.45 -14.69
N TYR A 439 19.59 20.91 -13.65
CA TYR A 439 20.24 20.30 -12.50
C TYR A 439 20.02 18.79 -12.53
N SER A 440 21.05 18.02 -12.88
CA SER A 440 21.00 16.56 -12.79
C SER A 440 21.04 16.11 -11.33
N LEU A 441 20.26 15.08 -11.01
CA LEU A 441 20.26 14.42 -9.71
C LEU A 441 20.14 12.89 -9.88
N PHE A 442 20.57 12.15 -8.85
CA PHE A 442 20.52 10.69 -8.82
C PHE A 442 20.32 10.15 -7.40
N CYS A 443 19.95 8.86 -7.29
CA CYS A 443 19.90 8.16 -6.01
C CYS A 443 21.23 7.48 -5.72
N THR A 444 21.84 7.80 -4.58
CA THR A 444 23.14 7.24 -4.17
C THR A 444 23.07 5.72 -3.92
N LEU A 445 21.88 5.19 -3.60
CA LEU A 445 21.66 3.75 -3.35
C LEU A 445 21.32 2.97 -4.63
N HIS A 446 20.78 3.65 -5.64
CA HIS A 446 20.17 3.02 -6.81
C HIS A 446 20.64 3.77 -8.08
N PRO A 447 21.82 3.43 -8.64
CA PRO A 447 22.49 4.24 -9.66
C PRO A 447 21.68 4.50 -10.94
N ASP A 448 20.77 3.61 -11.32
CA ASP A 448 19.90 3.77 -12.49
C ASP A 448 18.79 4.83 -12.26
N MET A 449 18.53 5.23 -11.01
CA MET A 449 17.62 6.32 -10.67
C MET A 449 18.30 7.67 -10.93
N VAL A 450 18.04 8.24 -12.10
CA VAL A 450 18.55 9.56 -12.51
C VAL A 450 17.41 10.45 -13.00
N ALA A 451 17.51 11.74 -12.73
CA ALA A 451 16.56 12.75 -13.21
C ALA A 451 17.25 14.10 -13.46
N GLN A 452 16.49 15.06 -14.00
CA GLN A 452 16.94 16.42 -14.29
C GLN A 452 15.85 17.41 -13.92
N VAL A 453 16.15 18.36 -13.05
CA VAL A 453 15.29 19.51 -12.74
C VAL A 453 15.61 20.63 -13.71
N THR A 454 14.59 21.15 -14.40
CA THR A 454 14.70 22.34 -15.26
C THR A 454 14.25 23.57 -14.49
N VAL A 455 15.02 24.66 -14.55
CA VAL A 455 14.73 25.91 -13.82
C VAL A 455 14.59 27.07 -14.82
N SER A 456 13.42 27.69 -14.88
CA SER A 456 13.06 28.73 -15.86
C SER A 456 11.87 29.61 -15.44
N ASP A 457 11.77 30.82 -16.00
CA ASP A 457 10.74 31.85 -15.69
C ASP A 457 9.28 31.47 -16.06
#